data_AF-A0A3E0I956-F1
#
_entry.id   AF-A0A3E0I956-F1
#
_cell.length_a   1.000
_cell.length_b   1.000
_cell.length_c   1.000
_cell.angle_alpha   90.00
_cell.angle_beta   90.00
_cell.angle_gamma   90.00
#
_symmetry.space_group_name_H-M   'P 1'
#
loop_
_entity.id
_entity.type
_entity.pdbx_description
1 polymer ?
#
loop_
_entity_poly.entity_id
_entity_poly.type
_entity_poly.pdbx_seq_one_letter_code
_entity_poly.pdbx_strand_id
1 'polypeptide(L)'
;MLAEFGAVTASDGTKTTYSYSGVLNLAAGLAKPETWRDTASALEKLYEASGTKAPPAKPVASAEPYPDNSTEAYNAIQCADSVVPTTEDTYSKLAVSEDARVGPFGRIAVFDMMTCAYWPQQAVQPYRGPWNRVTANPIMVINSRFDPATSLKGATAGAGELADARLLVVEGSGHSTMYVHSSCAERAKRNYFVSGDLPASGATCGIDHSPFDPT
;
A
#
# COMPACT_ATOMS: atom_id res chain seq x y z
N MET A 1 14.51 -19.80 7.05
CA MET A 1 15.85 -19.21 6.90
C MET A 1 15.82 -18.37 5.64
N LEU A 2 15.55 -17.08 5.76
CA LEU A 2 15.41 -16.18 4.61
C LEU A 2 16.80 -15.99 4.00
N ALA A 3 16.96 -16.32 2.72
CA ALA A 3 18.18 -16.04 2.00
C ALA A 3 18.24 -14.53 1.76
N GLU A 4 19.17 -13.85 2.44
CA GLU A 4 19.43 -12.43 2.23
C GLU A 4 20.42 -12.25 1.08
N PHE A 5 20.18 -11.23 0.24
CA PHE A 5 21.07 -10.88 -0.86
C PHE A 5 22.32 -10.17 -0.30
N GLY A 6 23.51 -10.62 -0.71
CA GLY A 6 24.76 -9.94 -0.39
C GLY A 6 24.82 -8.51 -0.97
N ALA A 7 25.83 -7.74 -0.57
CA ALA A 7 26.01 -6.36 -1.03
C ALA A 7 26.03 -6.26 -2.57
N VAL A 8 25.10 -5.48 -3.12
CA VAL A 8 25.01 -5.06 -4.51
C VAL A 8 26.03 -3.95 -4.75
N THR A 9 26.92 -4.11 -5.73
CA THR A 9 27.88 -3.07 -6.09
C THR A 9 27.38 -2.40 -7.36
N ALA A 10 27.05 -1.11 -7.30
CA ALA A 10 26.70 -0.32 -8.47
C ALA A 10 27.91 -0.11 -9.39
N SER A 11 27.66 0.28 -10.65
CA SER A 11 28.70 0.56 -11.66
C SER A 11 29.69 1.67 -11.25
N ASP A 12 29.29 2.56 -10.33
CA ASP A 12 30.13 3.60 -9.73
C ASP A 12 30.99 3.12 -8.54
N GLY A 13 30.91 1.84 -8.18
CA GLY A 13 31.65 1.22 -7.07
C GLY A 13 30.95 1.32 -5.70
N THR A 14 29.78 1.96 -5.61
CA THR A 14 29.00 2.04 -4.36
C THR A 14 28.46 0.67 -3.98
N LYS A 15 28.69 0.25 -2.73
CA LYS A 15 28.12 -1.00 -2.19
C LYS A 15 26.87 -0.71 -1.37
N THR A 16 25.74 -1.29 -1.78
CA THR A 16 24.47 -1.24 -1.07
C THR A 16 24.04 -2.66 -0.71
N THR A 17 23.81 -2.93 0.56
CA THR A 17 23.29 -4.22 1.01
C THR A 17 21.76 -4.18 1.02
N TYR A 18 21.12 -5.16 0.38
CA TYR A 18 19.66 -5.32 0.39
C TYR A 18 19.28 -6.60 1.15
N SER A 19 18.53 -6.47 2.23
CA SER A 19 17.87 -7.62 2.85
C SER A 19 16.72 -8.12 1.97
N TYR A 20 16.28 -9.36 2.16
CA TYR A 20 15.09 -9.87 1.47
C TYR A 20 13.86 -8.99 1.73
N SER A 21 13.67 -8.57 2.99
CA SER A 21 12.61 -7.62 3.36
C SER A 21 12.79 -6.26 2.70
N GLY A 22 14.03 -5.77 2.58
CA GLY A 22 14.34 -4.53 1.87
C GLY A 22 13.96 -4.57 0.39
N VAL A 23 14.18 -5.70 -0.28
CA VAL A 23 13.75 -5.90 -1.68
C VAL A 23 12.22 -5.93 -1.78
N LEU A 24 11.54 -6.66 -0.89
CA LEU A 24 10.07 -6.69 -0.89
C LEU A 24 9.46 -5.30 -0.62
N ASN A 25 10.07 -4.52 0.26
CA ASN A 25 9.64 -3.17 0.61
C ASN A 25 9.77 -2.17 -0.55
N LEU A 26 10.53 -2.48 -1.62
CA LEU A 26 10.51 -1.66 -2.84
C LEU A 26 9.10 -1.59 -3.45
N ALA A 27 8.27 -2.62 -3.28
CA ALA A 27 6.88 -2.61 -3.74
C ALA A 27 6.05 -1.53 -3.03
N ALA A 28 6.34 -1.23 -1.76
CA ALA A 28 5.65 -0.16 -1.04
C ALA A 28 5.95 1.23 -1.62
N GLY A 29 7.10 1.41 -2.28
CA GLY A 29 7.43 2.65 -3.01
C GLY A 29 6.46 2.96 -4.15
N LEU A 30 5.75 1.95 -4.68
CA LEU A 30 4.75 2.16 -5.74
C LEU A 30 3.56 3.01 -5.27
N ALA A 31 3.33 3.10 -3.97
CA ALA A 31 2.32 3.97 -3.37
C ALA A 31 2.64 5.47 -3.53
N LYS A 32 3.90 5.85 -3.79
CA LYS A 32 4.34 7.25 -3.87
C LYS A 32 5.03 7.50 -5.22
N PRO A 33 4.33 8.07 -6.21
CA PRO A 33 4.88 8.31 -7.55
C PRO A 33 6.20 9.07 -7.57
N GLU A 34 6.41 9.96 -6.59
CA GLU A 34 7.63 10.74 -6.44
C GLU A 34 8.87 9.87 -6.20
N THR A 35 8.70 8.66 -5.65
CA THR A 35 9.80 7.73 -5.37
C THR A 35 10.07 6.73 -6.49
N TRP A 36 9.27 6.71 -7.56
CA TRP A 36 9.37 5.69 -8.60
C TRP A 36 10.72 5.68 -9.34
N ARG A 37 11.36 6.84 -9.50
CA ARG A 37 12.71 6.94 -10.09
C ARG A 37 13.74 6.22 -9.22
N ASP A 38 13.65 6.37 -7.91
CA ASP A 38 14.55 5.73 -6.96
C ASP A 38 14.28 4.22 -6.90
N THR A 39 13.00 3.82 -6.90
CA THR A 39 12.62 2.40 -6.99
C THR A 39 13.16 1.76 -8.27
N ALA A 40 13.01 2.40 -9.43
CA ALA A 40 13.54 1.91 -10.70
C ALA A 40 15.07 1.78 -10.65
N SER A 41 15.76 2.78 -10.09
CA SER A 41 17.22 2.75 -9.93
C SER A 41 17.69 1.62 -9.01
N ALA A 42 16.95 1.34 -7.93
CA ALA A 42 17.24 0.22 -7.04
C ALA A 42 17.04 -1.14 -7.72
N LEU A 43 15.96 -1.28 -8.50
CA LEU A 43 15.68 -2.50 -9.27
C LEU A 43 16.74 -2.75 -10.35
N GLU A 44 17.22 -1.71 -11.04
CA GLU A 44 18.30 -1.83 -12.02
C GLU A 44 19.58 -2.34 -11.37
N LYS A 45 19.99 -1.75 -10.24
CA LYS A 45 21.18 -2.21 -9.49
C LYS A 45 21.05 -3.66 -9.03
N LEU A 46 19.86 -4.06 -8.58
CA LEU A 46 19.58 -5.45 -8.20
C LEU A 46 19.67 -6.39 -9.40
N TYR A 47 19.16 -5.97 -10.56
CA TYR A 47 19.23 -6.73 -11.80
C TYR A 47 20.68 -6.93 -12.25
N GLU A 48 21.48 -5.86 -12.31
CA GLU A 48 22.90 -5.91 -12.66
C GLU A 48 23.69 -6.85 -11.71
N ALA A 49 23.40 -6.80 -10.41
CA ALA A 49 24.06 -7.64 -9.42
C ALA A 49 23.55 -9.09 -9.41
N SER A 50 22.35 -9.39 -9.90
CA SER A 50 21.81 -10.76 -9.95
C SER A 50 22.66 -11.71 -10.80
N GLY A 51 23.45 -11.18 -11.74
CA GLY A 51 24.45 -11.92 -12.51
C GLY A 51 25.71 -12.29 -11.73
N THR A 52 25.87 -11.80 -10.50
CA THR A 52 27.02 -12.07 -9.63
C THR A 52 26.61 -13.00 -8.48
N LYS A 53 27.44 -14.00 -8.16
CA LYS A 53 27.22 -14.83 -6.95
C LYS A 53 27.37 -13.93 -5.73
N ALA A 54 26.25 -13.56 -5.10
CA ALA A 54 26.27 -12.88 -3.82
C ALA A 54 26.91 -13.80 -2.77
N PRO A 55 27.90 -13.32 -1.99
CA PRO A 55 28.38 -14.08 -0.83
C PRO A 55 27.23 -14.27 0.16
N PRO A 56 27.21 -15.39 0.92
CA PRO A 56 26.20 -15.61 1.94
C PRO A 56 26.18 -14.42 2.91
N ALA A 57 24.99 -13.88 3.16
CA ALA A 57 24.80 -12.78 4.09
C ALA A 57 25.29 -13.18 5.48
N LYS A 58 26.04 -12.28 6.13
CA LYS A 58 26.30 -12.39 7.57
C LYS A 58 25.09 -11.81 8.29
N PRO A 59 24.62 -12.41 9.39
CA PRO A 59 23.59 -11.80 10.22
C PRO A 59 24.03 -10.39 10.60
N VAL A 60 23.31 -9.37 10.14
CA VAL A 60 23.57 -8.00 10.56
C VAL A 60 22.96 -7.86 11.94
N ALA A 61 23.80 -7.93 12.97
CA ALA A 61 23.41 -7.77 14.37
C ALA A 61 23.15 -6.29 14.76
N SER A 62 22.81 -5.43 13.80
CA SER A 62 22.34 -4.09 14.15
C SER A 62 20.89 -4.23 14.57
N ALA A 63 20.59 -3.86 15.82
CA ALA A 63 19.22 -3.53 16.18
C ALA A 63 18.76 -2.47 15.17
N GLU A 64 17.76 -2.82 14.36
CA GLU A 64 17.04 -1.84 13.56
C GLU A 64 16.65 -0.70 14.51
N PRO A 65 16.87 0.57 14.13
CA PRO A 65 16.39 1.68 14.93
C PRO A 65 14.91 1.46 15.27
N TYR A 66 14.53 1.67 16.52
CA TYR A 66 13.13 1.66 16.96
C TYR A 66 12.64 3.10 17.05
N PRO A 67 12.18 3.71 15.94
CA PRO A 67 11.78 5.11 15.94
C PRO A 67 10.48 5.33 16.73
N ASP A 68 9.54 4.40 16.64
CA ASP A 68 8.23 4.43 17.29
C ASP A 68 7.58 3.03 17.31
N ASN A 69 6.34 2.94 17.82
CA ASN A 69 5.56 1.70 17.93
C ASN A 69 4.54 1.47 16.79
N SER A 70 4.70 2.15 15.65
CA SER A 70 3.73 2.10 14.55
C SER A 70 3.56 0.68 14.00
N THR A 71 4.62 -0.11 13.93
CA THR A 71 4.58 -1.50 13.43
C THR A 71 3.82 -2.41 14.40
N GLU A 72 4.06 -2.31 15.70
CA GLU A 72 3.30 -3.07 16.69
C GLU A 72 1.83 -2.66 16.69
N ALA A 73 1.55 -1.36 16.65
CA ALA A 73 0.20 -0.83 16.63
C ALA A 73 -0.57 -1.26 15.37
N TYR A 74 0.06 -1.18 14.19
CA TYR A 74 -0.52 -1.62 12.92
C TYR A 74 -0.96 -3.09 13.00
N ASN A 75 -0.06 -3.99 13.39
CA ASN A 75 -0.39 -5.41 13.50
C ASN A 75 -1.45 -5.68 14.57
N ALA A 76 -1.34 -5.04 15.74
CA ALA A 76 -2.30 -5.24 16.82
C ALA A 76 -3.73 -4.84 16.44
N ILE A 77 -3.89 -3.71 15.76
CA ILE A 77 -5.19 -3.17 15.36
C ILE A 77 -5.72 -3.96 14.16
N GLN A 78 -4.92 -4.08 13.09
CA GLN A 78 -5.34 -4.74 11.85
C GLN A 78 -5.75 -6.20 12.10
N CYS A 79 -4.98 -6.93 12.91
CA CYS A 79 -5.30 -8.32 13.20
C CYS A 79 -6.52 -8.47 14.11
N ALA A 80 -6.73 -7.55 15.07
CA ALA A 80 -7.92 -7.56 15.91
C ALA A 80 -9.21 -7.26 15.12
N ASP A 81 -9.13 -6.37 14.11
CA ASP A 81 -10.27 -5.98 13.29
C ASP A 81 -10.58 -6.98 12.16
N SER A 82 -9.61 -7.81 11.79
CA SER A 82 -9.73 -8.73 10.65
C SER A 82 -10.24 -10.12 11.05
N VAL A 83 -10.93 -10.78 10.12
CA VAL A 83 -11.16 -12.23 10.18
C VAL A 83 -10.33 -12.85 9.07
N VAL A 84 -9.29 -13.61 9.46
CA VAL A 84 -8.34 -14.23 8.52
C VAL A 84 -8.30 -15.75 8.70
N PRO A 85 -7.91 -16.52 7.68
CA PRO A 85 -7.62 -17.94 7.86
C PRO A 85 -6.51 -18.16 8.89
N THR A 86 -6.67 -19.15 9.76
CA THR A 86 -5.67 -19.52 10.79
C THR A 86 -4.88 -20.78 10.44
N THR A 87 -5.26 -21.48 9.37
CA THR A 87 -4.53 -22.66 8.88
C THR A 87 -3.36 -22.23 7.99
N GLU A 88 -2.14 -22.58 8.38
CA GLU A 88 -0.90 -22.17 7.70
C GLU A 88 -0.86 -22.54 6.21
N ASP A 89 -1.24 -23.78 5.86
CA ASP A 89 -1.26 -24.27 4.47
C ASP A 89 -2.18 -23.45 3.54
N THR A 90 -3.16 -22.73 4.10
CA THR A 90 -4.02 -21.82 3.35
C THR A 90 -3.21 -20.67 2.72
N TYR A 91 -2.22 -20.13 3.43
CA TYR A 91 -1.42 -19.00 2.93
C TYR A 91 -0.53 -19.41 1.75
N SER A 92 0.08 -20.59 1.81
CA SER A 92 0.86 -21.14 0.69
C SER A 92 0.00 -21.33 -0.56
N LYS A 93 -1.22 -21.86 -0.41
CA LYS A 93 -2.18 -22.03 -1.52
C LYS A 93 -2.66 -20.69 -2.07
N LEU A 94 -3.00 -19.73 -1.19
CA LEU A 94 -3.40 -18.39 -1.58
C LEU A 94 -2.27 -17.66 -2.31
N ALA A 95 -1.02 -17.75 -1.85
CA ALA A 95 0.12 -17.13 -2.50
C ALA A 95 0.27 -17.62 -3.95
N VAL A 96 0.18 -18.94 -4.20
CA VAL A 96 0.23 -19.50 -5.56
C VAL A 96 -0.94 -19.02 -6.41
N SER A 97 -2.16 -19.01 -5.85
CA SER A 97 -3.35 -18.52 -6.54
C SER A 97 -3.23 -17.05 -6.93
N GLU A 98 -2.80 -16.21 -5.99
CA GLU A 98 -2.69 -14.77 -6.20
C GLU A 98 -1.51 -14.42 -7.12
N ASP A 99 -0.42 -15.19 -7.10
CA ASP A 99 0.65 -15.02 -8.08
C ASP A 99 0.18 -15.29 -9.50
N ALA A 100 -0.66 -16.31 -9.71
CA ALA A 100 -1.25 -16.58 -11.02
C ALA A 100 -2.21 -15.45 -11.47
N ARG A 101 -2.83 -14.73 -10.51
CA ARG A 101 -3.81 -13.68 -10.78
C ARG A 101 -3.18 -12.31 -11.02
N VAL A 102 -2.17 -11.93 -10.25
CA VAL A 102 -1.59 -10.57 -10.24
C VAL A 102 -0.05 -10.56 -10.27
N GLY A 103 0.57 -11.69 -10.60
CA GLY A 103 2.02 -11.82 -10.67
C GLY A 103 2.69 -11.71 -9.30
N PRO A 104 3.95 -11.26 -9.23
CA PRO A 104 4.75 -11.32 -7.99
C PRO A 104 4.20 -10.49 -6.82
N PHE A 105 3.23 -9.60 -7.06
CA PHE A 105 2.55 -8.84 -6.02
C PHE A 105 1.54 -9.66 -5.22
N GLY A 106 1.08 -10.80 -5.75
CA GLY A 106 0.05 -11.63 -5.13
C GLY A 106 0.50 -12.17 -3.78
N ARG A 107 1.63 -12.89 -3.76
CA ARG A 107 2.22 -13.40 -2.53
C ARG A 107 2.60 -12.32 -1.52
N ILE A 108 2.99 -11.12 -1.96
CA ILE A 108 3.36 -10.02 -1.06
C ILE A 108 2.14 -9.67 -0.20
N ALA A 109 0.98 -9.45 -0.82
CA ALA A 109 -0.25 -9.13 -0.10
C ALA A 109 -0.75 -10.31 0.77
N VAL A 110 -0.62 -11.55 0.30
CA VAL A 110 -1.05 -12.73 1.08
C VAL A 110 -0.24 -12.88 2.36
N PHE A 111 1.08 -12.75 2.28
CA PHE A 111 1.95 -12.95 3.44
C PHE A 111 1.99 -11.75 4.38
N ASP A 112 1.64 -10.54 3.93
CA ASP A 112 1.48 -9.35 4.79
C ASP A 112 0.47 -9.61 5.92
N MET A 113 -0.62 -10.32 5.62
CA MET A 113 -1.67 -10.65 6.60
C MET A 113 -1.39 -11.91 7.43
N MET A 114 -0.31 -12.65 7.15
CA MET A 114 -0.05 -13.96 7.78
C MET A 114 0.18 -13.85 9.29
N THR A 115 0.76 -12.74 9.76
CA THR A 115 0.90 -12.45 11.21
C THR A 115 -0.44 -12.56 11.94
N CYS A 116 -1.54 -12.15 11.30
CA CYS A 116 -2.86 -12.18 11.90
C CYS A 116 -3.42 -13.58 12.12
N ALA A 117 -2.90 -14.61 11.43
CA ALA A 117 -3.28 -16.01 11.65
C ALA A 117 -2.96 -16.49 13.07
N TYR A 118 -1.95 -15.89 13.69
CA TYR A 118 -1.44 -16.24 15.01
C TYR A 118 -1.77 -15.18 16.07
N TRP A 119 -2.50 -14.12 15.69
CA TRP A 119 -2.84 -13.05 16.62
C TRP A 119 -3.91 -13.55 17.62
N PRO A 120 -3.67 -13.47 18.94
CA PRO A 120 -4.51 -14.18 19.90
C PRO A 120 -5.83 -13.47 20.24
N GLN A 121 -6.00 -12.20 19.85
CA GLN A 121 -7.16 -11.40 20.21
C GLN A 121 -7.91 -10.86 19.01
N GLN A 122 -9.23 -10.83 19.12
CA GLN A 122 -10.10 -10.08 18.21
C GLN A 122 -10.61 -8.82 18.92
N ALA A 123 -11.09 -7.84 18.14
CA ALA A 123 -11.76 -6.68 18.68
C ALA A 123 -12.93 -7.11 19.58
N VAL A 124 -13.06 -6.48 20.76
CA VAL A 124 -14.07 -6.85 21.77
C VAL A 124 -15.49 -6.57 21.28
N GLN A 125 -15.67 -5.51 20.49
CA GLN A 125 -16.95 -5.10 19.92
C GLN A 125 -16.75 -4.67 18.46
N PRO A 126 -16.53 -5.63 17.53
CA PRO A 126 -16.30 -5.27 16.14
C PRO A 126 -17.60 -4.78 15.53
N TYR A 127 -17.57 -3.56 14.98
CA TYR A 127 -18.67 -3.08 14.16
C TYR A 127 -18.49 -3.60 12.73
N ARG A 128 -19.39 -4.51 12.32
CA ARG A 128 -19.37 -5.16 11.00
C ARG A 128 -20.41 -4.57 10.04
N GLY A 129 -20.87 -3.36 10.33
CA GLY A 129 -21.96 -2.70 9.62
C GLY A 129 -23.36 -3.07 10.14
N PRO A 130 -24.42 -2.65 9.42
CA PRO A 130 -24.34 -1.92 8.15
C PRO A 130 -23.82 -0.48 8.34
N TRP A 131 -22.92 -0.01 7.48
CA TRP A 131 -22.36 1.37 7.56
C TRP A 131 -23.32 2.45 7.04
N ASN A 132 -24.63 2.22 7.12
CA ASN A 132 -25.68 3.05 6.52
C ASN A 132 -26.30 4.06 7.50
N ARG A 133 -25.57 4.50 8.52
CA ARG A 133 -26.06 5.53 9.44
C ARG A 133 -26.08 6.90 8.75
N VAL A 134 -27.25 7.53 8.71
CA VAL A 134 -27.40 8.90 8.19
C VAL A 134 -26.61 9.86 9.06
N THR A 135 -25.74 10.64 8.42
CA THR A 135 -24.93 11.69 9.01
C THR A 135 -25.59 13.06 8.81
N ALA A 136 -25.14 14.08 9.54
CA ALA A 136 -25.66 15.45 9.40
C ALA A 136 -25.34 16.07 8.03
N ASN A 137 -24.25 15.62 7.40
CA ASN A 137 -23.84 16.02 6.05
C ASN A 137 -23.47 14.76 5.25
N PRO A 138 -23.62 14.77 3.92
CA PRO A 138 -23.14 13.69 3.07
C PRO A 138 -21.63 13.42 3.24
N ILE A 139 -21.16 12.20 2.98
CA ILE A 139 -19.75 11.82 3.11
C ILE A 139 -19.05 11.93 1.74
N MET A 140 -17.94 12.66 1.67
CA MET A 140 -17.07 12.62 0.48
C MET A 140 -16.01 11.53 0.63
N VAL A 141 -16.02 10.56 -0.29
CA VAL A 141 -14.95 9.55 -0.44
C VAL A 141 -14.08 9.97 -1.62
N ILE A 142 -12.76 9.92 -1.46
CA ILE A 142 -11.83 10.24 -2.55
C ILE A 142 -10.83 9.11 -2.71
N ASN A 143 -10.58 8.69 -3.95
CA ASN A 143 -9.60 7.66 -4.25
C ASN A 143 -8.88 7.98 -5.56
N SER A 144 -7.62 7.59 -5.68
CA SER A 144 -6.93 7.59 -6.97
C SER A 144 -7.41 6.42 -7.84
N ARG A 145 -7.31 6.58 -9.17
CA ARG A 145 -7.73 5.58 -10.16
C ARG A 145 -6.95 4.28 -10.00
N PHE A 146 -5.64 4.40 -9.79
CA PHE A 146 -4.70 3.29 -9.67
C PHE A 146 -4.01 3.31 -8.29
N ASP A 147 -4.81 3.30 -7.22
CA ASP A 147 -4.33 3.13 -5.85
C ASP A 147 -3.87 1.67 -5.61
N PRO A 148 -2.59 1.42 -5.28
CA PRO A 148 -2.07 0.08 -5.06
C PRO A 148 -2.44 -0.50 -3.68
N ALA A 149 -2.84 0.33 -2.71
CA ALA A 149 -3.15 -0.10 -1.35
C ALA A 149 -4.66 -0.15 -1.09
N THR A 150 -5.40 0.88 -1.49
CA THR A 150 -6.86 0.97 -1.32
C THR A 150 -7.53 1.11 -2.68
N SER A 151 -7.73 -0.02 -3.36
CA SER A 151 -8.23 -0.02 -4.74
C SER A 151 -9.53 0.76 -4.92
N LEU A 152 -9.71 1.35 -6.10
CA LEU A 152 -10.94 2.09 -6.43
C LEU A 152 -12.20 1.20 -6.42
N LYS A 153 -12.05 -0.10 -6.67
CA LYS A 153 -13.15 -1.07 -6.47
C LYS A 153 -13.58 -1.09 -4.99
N GLY A 154 -12.61 -1.14 -4.07
CA GLY A 154 -12.85 -1.06 -2.63
C GLY A 154 -13.48 0.27 -2.23
N ALA A 155 -12.96 1.39 -2.71
CA ALA A 155 -13.53 2.72 -2.44
C ALA A 155 -14.96 2.86 -2.97
N THR A 156 -15.25 2.31 -4.15
CA THR A 156 -16.61 2.28 -4.73
C THR A 156 -17.56 1.45 -3.88
N ALA A 157 -17.14 0.26 -3.47
CA ALA A 157 -17.93 -0.61 -2.60
C ALA A 157 -18.19 0.06 -1.24
N GLY A 158 -17.15 0.57 -0.59
CA GLY A 158 -17.25 1.26 0.70
C GLY A 158 -18.15 2.50 0.63
N ALA A 159 -18.03 3.32 -0.42
CA ALA A 159 -18.95 4.44 -0.63
C ALA A 159 -20.41 3.98 -0.79
N GLY A 160 -20.65 2.81 -1.38
CA GLY A 160 -21.98 2.21 -1.52
C GLY A 160 -22.56 1.63 -0.23
N GLU A 161 -21.75 1.37 0.79
CA GLU A 161 -22.23 0.93 2.11
C GLU A 161 -22.68 2.10 3.00
N LEU A 162 -22.22 3.32 2.69
CA LEU A 162 -22.56 4.54 3.41
C LEU A 162 -23.96 5.04 3.06
N ALA A 163 -24.64 5.66 4.01
CA ALA A 163 -26.03 6.12 3.85
C ALA A 163 -26.18 7.18 2.74
N ASP A 164 -25.25 8.13 2.71
CA ASP A 164 -25.20 9.22 1.76
C ASP A 164 -23.73 9.59 1.53
N ALA A 165 -23.19 9.12 0.42
CA ALA A 165 -21.80 9.36 0.06
C ALA A 165 -21.61 9.64 -1.43
N ARG A 166 -20.56 10.41 -1.74
CA ARG A 166 -20.11 10.69 -3.10
C ARG A 166 -18.64 10.35 -3.23
N LEU A 167 -18.35 9.52 -4.22
CA LEU A 167 -16.99 9.21 -4.63
C LEU A 167 -16.48 10.24 -5.65
N LEU A 168 -15.31 10.81 -5.36
CA LEU A 168 -14.50 11.58 -6.30
C LEU A 168 -13.28 10.74 -6.71
N VAL A 169 -13.04 10.62 -8.01
CA VAL A 169 -11.88 9.87 -8.53
C VAL A 169 -10.79 10.83 -8.97
N VAL A 170 -9.56 10.60 -8.51
CA VAL A 170 -8.37 11.27 -9.06
C VAL A 170 -7.73 10.37 -10.11
N GLU A 171 -7.62 10.85 -11.35
CA GLU A 171 -7.09 10.13 -12.51
C GLU A 171 -5.56 10.04 -12.46
N GLY A 172 -5.06 9.30 -11.48
CA GLY A 172 -3.64 9.08 -11.24
C GLY A 172 -3.34 7.77 -10.50
N SER A 173 -2.06 7.49 -10.36
CA SER A 173 -1.52 6.31 -9.68
C SER A 173 -0.83 6.71 -8.38
N GLY A 174 -0.88 5.85 -7.37
CA GLY A 174 -0.35 6.13 -6.03
C GLY A 174 -1.44 6.07 -4.96
N HIS A 175 -1.03 6.00 -3.71
CA HIS A 175 -1.95 5.80 -2.58
C HIS A 175 -2.42 7.14 -2.01
N SER A 176 -3.74 7.32 -1.93
CA SER A 176 -4.38 8.54 -1.41
C SER A 176 -4.08 9.83 -2.20
N THR A 177 -4.95 10.84 -2.03
CA THR A 177 -4.75 12.19 -2.61
C THR A 177 -3.51 12.92 -2.07
N MET A 178 -2.89 12.40 -1.00
CA MET A 178 -1.64 12.98 -0.45
C MET A 178 -0.44 12.77 -1.36
N TYR A 179 -0.36 11.63 -2.06
CA TYR A 179 0.73 11.30 -2.99
C TYR A 179 0.28 11.36 -4.46
N VAL A 180 -1.01 11.63 -4.70
CA VAL A 180 -1.56 11.80 -6.04
C VAL A 180 -2.08 13.23 -6.16
N HIS A 181 -1.14 14.16 -6.36
CA HIS A 181 -1.40 15.59 -6.32
C HIS A 181 -2.38 16.04 -7.41
N SER A 182 -3.46 16.71 -6.96
CA SER A 182 -4.49 17.25 -7.84
C SER A 182 -5.10 18.50 -7.23
N SER A 183 -4.81 19.66 -7.80
CA SER A 183 -5.39 20.94 -7.45
C SER A 183 -6.92 20.94 -7.61
N CYS A 184 -7.45 20.12 -8.53
CA CYS A 184 -8.88 19.85 -8.68
C CYS A 184 -9.45 19.16 -7.44
N ALA A 185 -8.81 18.10 -6.95
CA ALA A 185 -9.24 17.38 -5.76
C ALA A 185 -9.13 18.25 -4.49
N GLU A 186 -8.09 19.08 -4.38
CA GLU A 186 -7.95 20.05 -3.29
C GLU A 186 -9.09 21.09 -3.28
N ARG A 187 -9.50 21.58 -4.45
CA ARG A 187 -10.66 22.49 -4.55
C ARG A 187 -11.96 21.80 -4.11
N ALA A 188 -12.16 20.54 -4.50
CA ALA A 188 -13.32 19.76 -4.08
C ALA A 188 -13.33 19.53 -2.56
N LYS A 189 -12.19 19.14 -1.96
CA LYS A 189 -12.01 19.02 -0.51
C LYS A 189 -12.36 20.31 0.22
N ARG A 190 -11.82 21.45 -0.24
CA ARG A 190 -12.09 22.75 0.37
C ARG A 190 -13.57 23.10 0.31
N ASN A 191 -14.22 22.93 -0.84
CA ASN A 191 -15.65 23.24 -0.98
C ASN A 191 -16.48 22.34 -0.05
N TYR A 192 -16.18 21.05 0.01
CA TYR A 192 -16.84 20.12 0.93
C TYR A 192 -16.70 20.56 2.41
N PHE A 193 -15.50 20.92 2.85
CA PHE A 193 -15.29 21.35 4.25
C PHE A 193 -15.90 22.71 4.58
N VAL A 194 -16.01 23.61 3.59
CA VAL A 194 -16.51 24.98 3.81
C VAL A 194 -18.04 25.07 3.70
N SER A 195 -18.63 24.45 2.68
CA SER A 195 -20.06 24.56 2.37
C SER A 195 -20.84 23.25 2.45
N GLY A 196 -20.15 22.11 2.64
CA GLY A 196 -20.78 20.79 2.55
C GLY A 196 -21.05 20.34 1.11
N ASP A 197 -20.59 21.12 0.11
CA ASP A 197 -20.86 20.81 -1.29
C ASP A 197 -20.08 19.59 -1.75
N LEU A 198 -20.79 18.66 -2.37
CA LEU A 198 -20.21 17.50 -3.03
C LEU A 198 -20.03 17.74 -4.53
N PRO A 199 -19.02 17.11 -5.16
CA PRO A 199 -18.92 17.10 -6.61
C PRO A 199 -20.09 16.32 -7.25
N ALA A 200 -20.31 16.55 -8.55
CA ALA A 200 -21.31 15.83 -9.32
C ALA A 200 -21.08 14.30 -9.27
N SER A 201 -22.14 13.52 -9.49
CA SER A 201 -22.01 12.07 -9.60
C SER A 201 -21.05 11.69 -10.72
N GLY A 202 -20.08 10.82 -10.42
CA GLY A 202 -19.07 10.40 -11.39
C GLY A 202 -18.03 11.46 -11.73
N ALA A 203 -17.92 12.53 -10.92
CA ALA A 203 -16.88 13.52 -11.09
C ALA A 203 -15.49 12.90 -10.97
N THR A 204 -14.59 13.38 -11.83
CA THR A 204 -13.18 13.02 -11.83
C THR A 204 -12.32 14.27 -11.79
N CYS A 205 -11.09 14.12 -11.29
CA CYS A 205 -10.07 15.15 -11.27
C CYS A 205 -8.79 14.62 -11.90
N GLY A 206 -8.16 15.39 -12.78
CA GLY A 206 -6.82 15.07 -13.28
C GLY A 206 -5.74 15.34 -12.22
N ILE A 207 -4.59 14.69 -12.37
CA ILE A 207 -3.36 15.02 -11.63
C ILE A 207 -2.75 16.32 -12.15
N ASP A 208 -2.01 17.02 -11.31
CA ASP A 208 -1.34 18.27 -11.70
C ASP A 208 -0.10 18.02 -12.58
N HIS A 209 0.62 16.92 -12.32
CA HIS A 209 1.84 16.52 -13.02
C HIS A 209 1.90 15.01 -13.23
N SER A 210 2.51 14.59 -14.33
CA SER A 210 2.83 13.17 -14.54
C SER A 210 4.07 12.80 -13.71
N PRO A 211 4.12 11.61 -13.09
CA PRO A 211 5.35 11.11 -12.48
C PRO A 211 6.48 10.86 -13.50
N PHE A 212 6.18 10.97 -14.80
CA PHE A 212 7.13 10.86 -15.90
C PHE A 212 7.43 12.20 -16.58
N ASP A 213 6.95 13.33 -16.03
CA ASP A 213 7.30 14.64 -16.57
C ASP A 213 8.83 14.85 -16.48
N PRO A 214 9.44 15.54 -17.47
CA PRO A 214 10.85 15.90 -17.40
C PRO A 214 11.11 16.77 -16.16
N THR A 215 12.08 16.36 -15.34
CA THR A 215 12.62 17.19 -14.25
C THR A 215 13.59 18.23 -14.78
#